data_AF-A0AAU2ZL09-F1
#
_entry.id   AF-A0AAU2ZL09-F1
#
_cell.length_a   1.000
_cell.length_b   1.000
_cell.length_c   1.000
_cell.angle_alpha   90.00
_cell.angle_beta   90.00
_cell.angle_gamma   90.00
#
_symmetry.space_group_name_H-M   'P 1'
#
loop_
_entity.id
_entity.type
_entity.pdbx_description
1 polymer ?
#
loop_
_entity_poly.entity_id
_entity_poly.type
_entity_poly.pdbx_seq_one_letter_code
_entity_poly.pdbx_strand_id
1 'polypeptide(L)'
;MGKKEPRPRRSFTPEFKAEIVELCRRGDRTVGQIAKDFDLTETAVRLWVTQAEVDAGERDGLTSSEREESAVLRREKRRLREDVDILRRTTLDSTGQGNILGWCSESQALARTVVELRRDGVKVVLAEGRQVRSFR
;
A
#
# COMPACT_ATOMS: atom_id res chain seq x y z
N MET A 1 -10.69 36.69 -1.69
CA MET A 1 -11.69 35.65 -1.37
C MET A 1 -11.12 34.77 -0.26
N GLY A 2 -11.69 34.82 0.95
CA GLY A 2 -11.22 33.98 2.06
C GLY A 2 -11.52 32.51 1.79
N LYS A 3 -10.54 31.62 1.99
CA LYS A 3 -10.75 30.17 1.88
C LYS A 3 -11.73 29.75 2.98
N LYS A 4 -12.91 29.26 2.61
CA LYS A 4 -13.92 28.73 3.55
C LYS A 4 -13.33 27.48 4.22
N GLU A 5 -13.34 27.43 5.55
CA GLU A 5 -12.83 26.27 6.27
C GLU A 5 -13.61 24.99 5.91
N PRO A 6 -12.92 23.85 5.71
CA PRO A 6 -13.59 22.59 5.38
C PRO A 6 -14.45 22.14 6.56
N ARG A 7 -15.72 21.80 6.28
CA ARG A 7 -16.59 21.23 7.30
C ARG A 7 -16.03 19.88 7.79
N PRO A 8 -16.00 19.63 9.12
CA PRO A 8 -15.57 18.35 9.65
C PRO A 8 -16.44 17.23 9.09
N ARG A 9 -15.81 16.13 8.68
CA ARG A 9 -16.52 14.98 8.10
C ARG A 9 -17.20 14.21 9.24
N ARG A 10 -18.49 13.91 9.10
CA ARG A 10 -19.17 12.96 10.00
C ARG A 10 -18.52 11.58 9.85
N SER A 11 -18.20 10.95 10.98
CA SER A 11 -17.77 9.55 11.06
C SER A 11 -18.85 8.73 11.75
N PHE A 12 -18.98 7.47 11.34
CA PHE A 12 -19.92 6.51 11.92
C PHE A 12 -19.17 5.24 12.27
N THR A 13 -19.57 4.60 13.37
CA THR A 13 -18.99 3.33 13.81
C THR A 13 -19.32 2.22 12.82
N PRO A 14 -18.44 1.22 12.65
CA PRO A 14 -18.68 0.11 11.73
C PRO A 14 -19.92 -0.70 12.12
N GLU A 15 -20.19 -0.87 13.42
CA GLU A 15 -21.37 -1.59 13.94
C GLU A 15 -22.67 -0.90 13.51
N PHE A 16 -22.71 0.43 13.63
CA PHE A 16 -23.88 1.23 13.20
C PHE A 16 -24.12 1.11 11.70
N LYS A 17 -23.05 1.15 10.88
CA LYS A 17 -23.20 0.95 9.43
C LYS A 17 -23.74 -0.45 9.11
N ALA A 18 -23.26 -1.47 9.81
CA ALA A 18 -23.73 -2.85 9.62
C ALA A 18 -25.21 -3.00 9.97
N GLU A 19 -25.67 -2.39 11.07
CA GLU A 19 -27.08 -2.38 11.46
C GLU A 19 -27.96 -1.74 10.38
N ILE A 20 -27.55 -0.59 9.85
CA ILE A 20 -28.29 0.11 8.79
C ILE A 20 -28.34 -0.72 7.51
N VAL A 21 -27.24 -1.35 7.11
CA VAL A 21 -27.19 -2.22 5.93
C VAL A 21 -28.10 -3.43 6.11
N GLU A 22 -28.08 -4.07 7.27
CA GLU A 22 -28.93 -5.22 7.59
C GLU A 22 -30.42 -4.83 7.51
N LEU A 23 -30.77 -3.67 8.05
CA LEU A 23 -32.13 -3.15 7.95
C LEU A 23 -32.56 -2.89 6.49
N CYS A 24 -31.65 -2.39 5.64
CA CYS A 24 -31.92 -2.23 4.21
C CYS A 24 -32.10 -3.59 3.52
N ARG A 25 -31.33 -4.62 3.88
CA ARG A 25 -31.40 -5.97 3.29
C ARG A 25 -32.68 -6.70 3.65
N ARG A 26 -33.21 -6.51 4.86
CA ARG A 26 -34.51 -7.08 5.27
C ARG A 26 -35.67 -6.61 4.41
N GLY A 27 -35.58 -5.41 3.83
CA GLY A 27 -36.58 -4.87 2.90
C GLY A 27 -37.84 -4.31 3.56
N ASP A 28 -37.92 -4.28 4.89
CA ASP A 28 -39.10 -3.77 5.63
C ASP A 28 -39.32 -2.26 5.42
N ARG A 29 -38.26 -1.52 5.11
CA ARG A 29 -38.28 -0.06 4.93
C ARG A 29 -37.47 0.35 3.70
N THR A 30 -37.91 1.40 3.03
CA THR A 30 -37.15 1.98 1.92
C THR A 30 -35.89 2.68 2.43
N VAL A 31 -34.85 2.75 1.59
CA VAL A 31 -33.60 3.45 1.91
C VAL A 31 -33.85 4.91 2.31
N GLY A 32 -34.80 5.58 1.67
CA GLY A 32 -35.19 6.95 2.01
C GLY A 32 -35.86 7.08 3.38
N GLN A 33 -36.65 6.07 3.80
CA GLN A 33 -37.25 6.02 5.13
C GLN A 33 -36.16 5.87 6.21
N ILE A 34 -35.27 4.89 6.01
CA ILE A 34 -34.16 4.61 6.92
C ILE A 34 -33.24 5.84 7.02
N ALA A 35 -32.93 6.49 5.90
CA ALA A 35 -32.13 7.71 5.91
C ALA A 35 -32.75 8.82 6.77
N LYS A 36 -34.08 9.00 6.72
CA LYS A 36 -34.79 9.99 7.54
C LYS A 36 -34.81 9.61 9.02
N ASP A 37 -35.10 8.35 9.33
CA ASP A 37 -35.22 7.86 10.71
C ASP A 37 -33.90 8.04 11.50
N PHE A 38 -32.76 7.96 10.81
CA PHE A 38 -31.43 8.00 11.41
C PHE A 38 -30.63 9.29 11.13
N ASP A 39 -31.25 10.36 10.61
CA ASP A 39 -30.58 11.61 10.19
C ASP A 39 -29.36 11.38 9.26
N LEU A 40 -29.52 10.48 8.30
CA LEU A 40 -28.52 10.14 7.29
C LEU A 40 -28.89 10.72 5.92
N THR A 41 -27.88 10.91 5.08
CA THR A 41 -28.12 11.17 3.67
C THR A 41 -28.36 9.85 2.95
N GLU A 42 -29.36 9.82 2.07
CA GLU A 42 -29.70 8.60 1.31
C GLU A 42 -28.50 8.06 0.52
N THR A 43 -27.68 8.97 -0.03
CA THR A 43 -26.44 8.63 -0.72
C THR A 43 -25.47 7.85 0.17
N ALA A 44 -25.36 8.19 1.45
CA ALA A 44 -24.48 7.49 2.38
C ALA A 44 -24.97 6.05 2.64
N VAL A 45 -26.28 5.88 2.84
CA VAL A 45 -26.89 4.56 3.06
C VAL A 45 -26.69 3.67 1.84
N ARG A 46 -26.97 4.19 0.63
CA ARG A 46 -26.76 3.45 -0.63
C ARG A 46 -25.31 3.02 -0.79
N LEU A 47 -24.35 3.90 -0.47
CA LEU A 47 -22.92 3.56 -0.53
C LEU A 47 -22.55 2.43 0.42
N TRP A 48 -23.12 2.40 1.63
CA TRP A 48 -22.86 1.32 2.59
C TRP A 48 -23.45 -0.01 2.11
N VAL A 49 -24.66 0.00 1.55
CA VAL A 49 -25.28 -1.20 0.97
C VAL A 49 -24.43 -1.73 -0.18
N THR A 50 -24.04 -0.88 -1.14
CA THR A 50 -23.18 -1.29 -2.25
C THR A 50 -21.82 -1.81 -1.77
N GLN A 51 -21.24 -1.20 -0.74
CA GLN A 51 -19.98 -1.71 -0.18
C GLN A 51 -20.18 -3.09 0.47
N ALA A 52 -21.29 -3.32 1.17
CA ALA A 52 -21.58 -4.61 1.77
C ALA A 52 -21.91 -5.69 0.72
N GLU A 53 -22.48 -5.33 -0.43
CA GLU A 53 -22.64 -6.24 -1.59
C GLU A 53 -21.27 -6.65 -2.15
N VAL A 54 -20.35 -5.68 -2.29
CA VAL A 54 -18.97 -5.95 -2.73
C VAL A 54 -18.24 -6.85 -1.73
N ASP A 55 -18.35 -6.54 -0.43
CA ASP A 55 -17.72 -7.33 0.63
C ASP A 55 -18.31 -8.75 0.74
N ALA A 56 -19.58 -8.94 0.34
CA ALA A 56 -20.24 -10.25 0.26
C ALA A 56 -19.93 -11.01 -1.05
N GLY A 57 -19.24 -10.38 -2.01
CA GLY A 57 -18.95 -10.97 -3.33
C GLY A 57 -20.16 -10.98 -4.29
N GLU A 58 -21.23 -10.26 -3.97
CA GLU A 58 -22.41 -10.12 -4.83
C GLU A 58 -22.18 -9.13 -5.99
N ARG A 59 -21.14 -8.29 -5.86
CA ARG A 59 -20.80 -7.25 -6.83
C ARG A 59 -19.29 -7.12 -7.00
N ASP A 60 -18.85 -6.89 -8.23
CA ASP A 60 -17.44 -6.60 -8.53
C ASP A 60 -16.99 -5.28 -7.88
N GLY A 61 -15.86 -5.33 -7.18
CA GLY A 61 -15.23 -4.16 -6.56
C GLY A 61 -14.14 -4.53 -5.55
N LEU A 62 -13.39 -3.52 -5.09
CA LEU A 62 -12.46 -3.69 -3.97
C LEU A 62 -13.24 -3.77 -2.67
N THR A 63 -13.03 -4.86 -1.95
CA THR A 63 -13.54 -5.08 -0.59
C THR A 63 -12.95 -4.06 0.38
N SER A 64 -13.62 -3.88 1.52
CA SER A 64 -13.15 -3.01 2.59
C SER A 64 -11.76 -3.42 3.09
N SER A 65 -11.46 -4.72 3.18
CA SER A 65 -10.14 -5.23 3.58
C SER A 65 -9.05 -4.83 2.58
N GLU A 66 -9.28 -5.05 1.29
CA GLU A 66 -8.31 -4.72 0.24
C GLU A 66 -8.00 -3.22 0.18
N ARG A 67 -8.99 -2.37 0.49
CA ARG A 67 -8.78 -0.91 0.58
C ARG A 67 -7.92 -0.53 1.78
N GLU A 68 -8.12 -1.17 2.93
CA GLU A 68 -7.33 -0.92 4.13
C GLU A 68 -5.88 -1.36 3.94
N GLU A 69 -5.67 -2.57 3.42
CA GLU A 69 -4.35 -3.10 3.06
C GLU A 69 -3.63 -2.20 2.05
N SER A 70 -4.34 -1.75 1.01
CA SER A 70 -3.80 -0.79 0.03
C SER A 70 -3.36 0.52 0.67
N ALA A 71 -4.09 1.02 1.67
CA ALA A 71 -3.75 2.26 2.36
C ALA A 71 -2.51 2.08 3.25
N VAL A 72 -2.40 0.95 3.96
CA VAL A 72 -1.23 0.61 4.79
C VAL A 72 0.02 0.48 3.90
N LEU A 73 -0.05 -0.31 2.83
CA LEU A 73 1.06 -0.52 1.91
C LEU A 73 1.53 0.78 1.25
N ARG A 74 0.61 1.69 0.91
CA ARG A 74 0.98 3.02 0.36
C ARG A 74 1.72 3.88 1.37
N ARG A 75 1.34 3.83 2.66
CA ARG A 75 2.05 4.55 3.72
C ARG A 75 3.44 3.98 3.95
N GLU A 76 3.56 2.66 3.98
CA GLU A 76 4.84 1.97 4.15
C GLU A 76 5.78 2.22 2.98
N LYS A 77 5.29 2.11 1.74
CA LYS A 77 6.06 2.43 0.54
C LYS A 77 6.58 3.88 0.54
N ARG A 78 5.83 4.82 1.10
CA ARG A 78 6.29 6.21 1.25
C ARG A 78 7.43 6.30 2.27
N ARG A 79 7.29 5.67 3.43
CA ARG A 79 8.36 5.62 4.46
C ARG A 79 9.64 5.00 3.91
N LEU A 80 9.52 3.83 3.26
CA LEU A 80 10.66 3.15 2.65
C LEU A 80 11.35 4.01 1.57
N ARG A 81 10.59 4.82 0.82
CA ARG A 81 11.17 5.76 -0.14
C ARG A 81 11.93 6.89 0.55
N GLU A 82 11.37 7.45 1.61
CA GLU A 82 12.04 8.47 2.43
C GLU A 82 13.35 7.92 3.04
N ASP A 83 13.33 6.70 3.57
CA ASP A 83 14.52 6.04 4.12
C ASP A 83 15.60 5.80 3.06
N VAL A 84 15.21 5.35 1.85
CA VAL A 84 16.13 5.19 0.71
C VAL A 84 16.70 6.54 0.28
N ASP A 85 15.90 7.61 0.27
CA ASP A 85 16.37 8.94 -0.12
C ASP A 85 17.34 9.53 0.93
N ILE A 86 17.10 9.28 2.22
CA ILE A 86 18.03 9.63 3.30
C ILE A 86 19.33 8.84 3.15
N LEU A 87 19.26 7.53 2.92
CA LEU A 87 20.43 6.69 2.73
C LEU A 87 21.22 7.10 1.48
N ARG A 88 20.54 7.43 0.38
CA ARG A 88 21.18 7.97 -0.83
C ARG A 88 21.88 9.29 -0.54
N ARG A 89 21.23 10.22 0.16
CA ARG A 89 21.86 11.51 0.51
C ARG A 89 23.10 11.32 1.38
N THR A 90 23.01 10.50 2.43
CA THR A 90 24.14 10.24 3.33
C THR A 90 25.28 9.49 2.66
N THR A 91 25.00 8.52 1.78
CA THR A 91 26.03 7.82 1.01
C THR A 91 26.69 8.72 -0.04
N LEU A 92 25.94 9.63 -0.66
CA LEU A 92 26.48 10.66 -1.55
C LEU A 92 27.40 11.65 -0.80
N ASP A 93 27.02 12.02 0.43
CA ASP A 93 27.76 13.00 1.24
C ASP A 93 29.00 12.38 1.93
N SER A 94 28.92 11.12 2.38
CA SER A 94 30.01 10.43 3.10
C SER A 94 31.08 9.83 2.19
N THR A 95 30.76 9.50 0.94
CA THR A 95 31.73 8.93 -0.01
C THR A 95 32.45 10.01 -0.84
N GLY A 96 32.12 11.29 -0.67
CA GLY A 96 32.78 12.39 -1.39
C GLY A 96 32.71 12.28 -2.92
N GLN A 97 31.79 11.47 -3.45
CA GLN A 97 31.58 11.25 -4.87
C GLN A 97 30.09 11.30 -5.15
N GLY A 98 29.68 12.40 -5.80
CA GLY A 98 28.35 12.54 -6.38
C GLY A 98 28.15 11.53 -7.50
N ASN A 99 27.68 10.33 -7.18
CA ASN A 99 27.40 9.29 -8.15
C ASN A 99 26.01 9.48 -8.78
N ILE A 100 25.80 10.64 -9.43
CA ILE A 100 24.65 10.89 -10.32
C ILE A 100 25.11 11.18 -11.76
N LEU A 101 26.41 11.33 -12.02
CA LEU A 101 26.90 11.53 -13.38
C LEU A 101 27.99 10.49 -13.68
N GLY A 102 27.62 9.48 -14.47
CA GLY A 102 28.57 8.55 -15.04
C GLY A 102 28.17 7.10 -14.84
N TRP A 103 27.30 6.60 -15.72
CA TRP A 103 27.61 5.31 -16.32
C TRP A 103 28.97 5.47 -17.03
N CYS A 104 30.06 5.30 -16.27
CA CYS A 104 31.40 5.27 -16.82
C CYS A 104 31.58 3.87 -17.45
N SER A 105 31.82 3.84 -18.75
CA SER A 105 31.97 2.66 -19.61
C SER A 105 33.16 1.76 -19.26
N GLU A 106 33.75 1.90 -18.07
CA GLU A 106 34.98 1.24 -17.66
C GLU A 106 34.96 0.78 -16.19
N SER A 107 33.77 0.68 -15.57
CA SER A 107 33.64 0.24 -14.16
C SER A 107 32.55 -0.81 -13.94
N GLN A 108 32.34 -1.71 -14.90
CA GLN A 108 31.66 -2.98 -14.61
C GLN A 108 32.62 -3.99 -13.98
N ALA A 109 33.02 -3.73 -12.73
CA ALA A 109 33.48 -4.75 -11.81
C ALA A 109 32.54 -4.78 -10.59
N LEU A 110 31.23 -4.86 -10.85
CA LEU A 110 30.28 -5.26 -9.81
C LEU A 110 30.26 -6.78 -9.80
N ALA A 111 31.01 -7.38 -8.88
CA ALA A 111 30.93 -8.79 -8.57
C ALA A 111 29.46 -9.16 -8.34
N ARG A 112 28.92 -10.06 -9.17
CA ARG A 112 27.59 -10.62 -8.94
C ARG A 112 27.73 -11.65 -7.82
N THR A 113 27.22 -11.34 -6.64
CA THR A 113 27.04 -12.33 -5.59
C THR A 113 25.91 -13.27 -6.01
N VAL A 114 26.24 -14.52 -6.33
CA VAL A 114 25.27 -15.59 -6.57
C VAL A 114 25.18 -16.41 -5.30
N VAL A 115 24.01 -16.41 -4.66
CA VAL A 115 23.73 -17.26 -3.50
C VAL A 115 23.07 -18.54 -4.01
N GLU A 116 23.78 -19.66 -3.90
CA GLU A 116 23.29 -20.98 -4.29
C GLU A 116 22.89 -21.77 -3.03
N LEU A 117 21.62 -22.15 -2.95
CA LEU A 117 21.09 -22.95 -1.86
C LEU A 117 21.29 -24.45 -2.18
N ARG A 118 22.01 -25.17 -1.32
CA ARG A 118 22.13 -26.64 -1.41
C ARG A 118 21.53 -27.32 -0.19
N ARG A 119 21.23 -28.62 -0.33
CA ARG A 119 20.54 -29.46 0.68
C ARG A 119 21.25 -29.49 2.04
N ASP A 120 22.57 -29.24 2.06
CA ASP A 120 23.41 -29.32 3.26
C ASP A 120 23.97 -27.94 3.68
N GLY A 121 23.46 -26.85 3.13
CA GLY A 121 23.85 -25.48 3.51
C GLY A 121 23.89 -24.47 2.36
N VAL A 122 23.95 -23.19 2.74
CA VAL A 122 23.99 -22.04 1.82
C VAL A 122 25.42 -21.74 1.38
N LYS A 123 25.67 -21.72 0.06
CA LYS A 123 26.96 -21.33 -0.50
C LYS A 123 26.84 -19.97 -1.19
N VAL A 124 27.59 -18.99 -0.70
CA VAL A 124 27.69 -17.67 -1.33
C VAL A 124 28.91 -17.66 -2.24
N VAL A 125 28.72 -17.40 -3.53
CA VAL A 125 29.79 -17.30 -4.52
C VAL A 125 29.83 -15.88 -5.08
N LEU A 126 30.98 -15.23 -4.94
CA LEU A 126 31.25 -13.94 -5.56
C LEU A 126 31.80 -14.19 -6.97
N ALA A 127 31.03 -13.84 -7.99
CA ALA A 127 31.46 -13.92 -9.38
C ALA A 127 31.87 -12.53 -9.87
N GLU A 128 33.17 -12.26 -9.87
CA GLU A 128 33.77 -11.13 -10.57
C GLU A 128 34.13 -11.58 -12.00
N GLY A 129 34.00 -10.68 -12.98
CA GLY A 129 34.03 -11.00 -14.41
C GLY A 129 35.09 -12.03 -14.83
N ARG A 130 34.63 -13.20 -15.26
CA ARG A 130 35.38 -14.24 -16.02
C ARG A 130 36.73 -14.69 -15.42
N GLN A 131 36.86 -14.82 -14.10
CA GLN A 131 37.83 -15.77 -13.51
C GLN A 131 37.20 -16.56 -12.37
N VAL A 132 37.12 -17.88 -12.56
CA VAL A 132 36.86 -18.83 -11.48
C VAL A 132 38.23 -19.20 -10.91
N ARG A 133 38.55 -18.73 -9.70
CA ARG A 133 39.70 -19.25 -8.94
C ARG A 133 39.21 -20.20 -7.86
N SER A 134 39.62 -21.47 -7.95
CA SER A 134 39.51 -22.44 -6.86
C SER A 134 40.59 -22.17 -5.82
N PHE A 135 40.24 -22.17 -4.54
CA PHE A 135 41.23 -22.31 -3.47
C PHE A 135 41.09 -23.69 -2.81
N ARG A 136 42.26 -24.25 -2.45
CA ARG A 136 42.47 -25.48 -1.69
C ARG A 136 42.31 -25.22 -0.21
#